data_AF-A0A7V3LJL0-F1
#
_entry.id   AF-A0A7V3LJL0-F1
#
_cell.length_a   1.000
_cell.length_b   1.000
_cell.length_c   1.000
_cell.angle_alpha   90.00
_cell.angle_beta   90.00
_cell.angle_gamma   90.00
#
_symmetry.space_group_name_H-M   'P 1'
#
loop_
_entity.id
_entity.type
_entity.pdbx_description
1 polymer ?
#
loop_
_entity_poly.entity_id
_entity_poly.type
_entity_poly.pdbx_seq_one_letter_code
_entity_poly.pdbx_strand_id
1 'polypeptide(L)'
;MNSTVTILVDNQAPEGLSSEHGLAFWIEAGDHYFLFDTGQGNALANNVPLLGIDLGKAEAIILSHGHFDHTGGLPHALEKARAAHLYCHPSVLKRRYEVREAKAKAIDMPEPARQALAALP
;
A
#
# COMPACT_ATOMS: atom_id res chain seq x y z
N MET A 1 12.47 21.61 -9.01
CA MET A 1 11.72 20.36 -9.24
C MET A 1 10.46 20.44 -8.41
N ASN A 2 9.31 20.20 -9.02
CA ASN A 2 8.06 20.07 -8.29
C ASN A 2 7.80 18.58 -8.05
N SER A 3 7.24 18.27 -6.89
CA SER A 3 6.75 16.93 -6.56
C SER A 3 5.25 16.98 -6.37
N THR A 4 4.55 15.96 -6.87
CA THR A 4 3.11 15.79 -6.69
C THR A 4 2.88 14.54 -5.85
N VAL A 5 1.94 14.64 -4.91
CA VAL A 5 1.47 13.50 -4.13
C VAL A 5 -0.01 13.36 -4.39
N THR A 6 -0.41 12.22 -4.95
CA THR A 6 -1.81 11.85 -5.16
C THR A 6 -2.21 10.81 -4.13
N ILE A 7 -3.30 11.09 -3.41
CA ILE A 7 -3.85 10.16 -2.43
C ILE A 7 -4.64 9.09 -3.17
N LEU A 8 -4.16 7.84 -3.12
CA LEU A 8 -4.81 6.68 -3.75
C LEU A 8 -5.80 6.01 -2.80
N VAL A 9 -5.44 5.93 -1.52
CA VAL A 9 -6.27 5.36 -0.46
C VAL A 9 -6.14 6.23 0.77
N ASP A 10 -7.29 6.55 1.37
CA ASP A 10 -7.42 7.22 2.64
C ASP A 10 -8.74 6.79 3.29
N ASN A 11 -8.88 7.09 4.58
CA ASN A 11 -10.09 6.89 5.37
C ASN A 11 -11.30 7.64 4.79
N GLN A 12 -11.07 8.65 3.94
CA GLN A 12 -12.10 9.40 3.23
C GLN A 12 -11.77 9.51 1.74
N ALA A 13 -12.79 9.56 0.90
CA ALA A 13 -12.63 9.76 -0.53
C ALA A 13 -13.77 10.63 -1.08
N PRO A 14 -13.52 11.43 -2.13
CA PRO A 14 -14.59 12.12 -2.86
C PRO A 14 -15.51 11.12 -3.56
N GLU A 15 -16.68 11.59 -4.00
CA GLU A 15 -17.62 10.78 -4.78
C GLU A 15 -16.95 10.19 -6.02
N GLY A 16 -17.22 8.91 -6.29
CA GLY A 16 -16.63 8.16 -7.40
C GLY A 16 -15.36 7.39 -7.05
N LEU A 17 -14.74 7.62 -5.89
CA LEU A 17 -13.60 6.83 -5.40
C LEU A 17 -13.98 5.97 -4.19
N SER A 18 -13.27 4.85 -4.02
CA SER A 18 -13.40 3.98 -2.85
C SER A 18 -12.61 4.56 -1.67
N SER A 19 -13.16 4.51 -0.45
CA SER A 19 -12.44 4.77 0.80
C SER A 19 -12.38 3.51 1.66
N GLU A 20 -11.33 3.39 2.47
CA GLU A 20 -11.16 2.34 3.48
C GLU A 20 -10.25 2.84 4.59
N HIS A 21 -10.25 2.19 5.76
CA HIS A 21 -9.27 2.53 6.79
C HIS A 21 -7.87 2.09 6.31
N GLY A 22 -7.04 3.04 5.90
CA GLY A 22 -5.71 2.76 5.41
C GLY A 22 -5.13 3.91 4.59
N LEU A 23 -3.94 3.68 4.06
CA LEU A 23 -3.18 4.71 3.36
C LEU A 23 -2.48 4.15 2.13
N ALA A 24 -2.50 4.90 1.03
CA ALA A 24 -1.61 4.71 -0.10
C ALA A 24 -1.44 6.02 -0.88
N PHE A 25 -0.21 6.32 -1.30
CA PHE A 25 0.13 7.49 -2.10
C PHE A 25 0.83 7.11 -3.40
N TRP A 26 0.48 7.83 -4.46
CA TRP A 26 1.29 7.93 -5.66
C TRP A 26 2.15 9.18 -5.57
N ILE A 27 3.47 9.03 -5.68
CA ILE A 27 4.42 10.14 -5.56
C ILE A 27 5.14 10.32 -6.90
N GLU A 28 5.07 11.52 -7.45
CA GLU A 28 5.74 11.93 -8.68
C GLU A 28 6.82 12.97 -8.34
N ALA A 29 8.06 12.72 -8.73
CA ALA A 29 9.20 13.61 -8.49
C ALA A 29 10.06 13.72 -9.75
N GLY A 30 9.72 14.67 -10.63
CA GLY A 30 10.30 14.72 -11.97
C GLY A 30 9.83 13.53 -12.80
N ASP A 31 10.76 12.77 -13.38
CA ASP A 31 10.47 11.55 -14.14
C ASP A 31 10.39 10.30 -13.24
N HIS A 32 10.43 10.48 -11.91
CA HIS A 32 10.42 9.39 -10.95
C HIS A 32 9.07 9.15 -10.30
N TYR A 33 8.72 7.87 -10.15
CA TYR A 33 7.41 7.43 -9.67
C TYR A 33 7.52 6.41 -8.54
N PHE A 34 6.77 6.64 -7.47
CA PHE A 34 6.78 5.76 -6.29
C PHE A 34 5.37 5.48 -5.78
N LEU A 35 5.15 4.25 -5.33
CA LEU A 35 3.98 3.85 -4.56
C LEU A 35 4.36 3.76 -3.07
N PHE A 36 3.76 4.58 -2.22
CA PHE A 36 3.97 4.55 -0.78
C PHE A 36 2.74 3.95 -0.08
N ASP A 37 2.93 2.83 0.62
CA ASP A 37 1.88 1.98 1.17
C ASP A 37 0.84 1.51 0.13
N THR A 38 -0.09 0.65 0.55
CA THR A 38 -0.97 -0.10 -0.37
C THR A 38 -2.41 -0.22 0.14
N GLY A 39 -2.78 0.49 1.20
CA GLY A 39 -4.10 0.39 1.80
C GLY A 39 -4.38 -0.94 2.51
N GLN A 40 -5.65 -1.14 2.85
CA GLN A 40 -6.19 -2.30 3.56
C GLN A 40 -6.66 -3.42 2.61
N GLY A 41 -7.16 -3.07 1.43
CA GLY A 41 -7.88 -4.02 0.59
C GLY A 41 -8.00 -3.56 -0.86
N ASN A 42 -9.24 -3.32 -1.30
CA ASN A 42 -9.56 -3.16 -2.71
C ASN A 42 -9.54 -1.70 -3.17
N ALA A 43 -9.48 -0.72 -2.24
CA ALA A 43 -9.53 0.69 -2.63
C ALA A 43 -8.40 1.07 -3.60
N LEU A 44 -7.18 0.57 -3.37
CA LEU A 44 -6.06 0.80 -4.28
C LEU A 44 -6.38 0.32 -5.71
N ALA A 45 -6.81 -0.94 -5.85
CA ALA A 45 -7.10 -1.55 -7.14
C ALA A 45 -8.26 -0.86 -7.88
N ASN A 46 -9.23 -0.33 -7.13
CA ASN A 46 -10.37 0.40 -7.68
C ASN A 46 -10.00 1.84 -8.09
N ASN A 47 -9.20 2.54 -7.29
CA ASN A 47 -8.97 3.98 -7.45
C ASN A 47 -7.91 4.30 -8.50
N VAL A 48 -6.86 3.51 -8.60
CA VAL A 48 -5.76 3.70 -9.58
C VAL A 48 -6.27 3.89 -11.02
N PRO A 49 -7.13 3.02 -11.59
CA PRO A 49 -7.63 3.21 -12.95
C PRO A 49 -8.54 4.45 -13.09
N LEU A 50 -9.29 4.81 -12.05
CA LEU A 50 -10.16 5.99 -12.06
C LEU A 50 -9.37 7.30 -12.01
N LEU A 51 -8.19 7.26 -11.39
CA LEU A 51 -7.25 8.38 -11.31
C LEU A 51 -6.30 8.46 -12.51
N GLY A 52 -6.40 7.53 -13.47
CA GLY A 52 -5.51 7.48 -14.64
C GLY A 52 -4.05 7.17 -14.28
N ILE A 53 -3.81 6.50 -13.14
CA ILE A 53 -2.48 6.15 -12.65
C ILE A 53 -2.09 4.76 -13.16
N ASP A 54 -0.85 4.62 -13.58
CA ASP A 54 -0.27 3.35 -14.00
C ASP A 54 0.80 2.91 -12.99
N LEU A 55 0.45 1.96 -12.12
CA LEU A 55 1.39 1.40 -11.14
C LEU A 55 2.59 0.71 -11.81
N GLY A 56 2.48 0.31 -13.08
CA GLY A 56 3.60 -0.27 -13.84
C GLY A 56 4.77 0.70 -14.01
N LYS A 57 4.56 2.01 -13.83
CA LYS A 57 5.60 3.04 -13.85
C LYS A 57 6.39 3.15 -12.55
N ALA A 58 5.93 2.54 -11.46
CA ALA A 58 6.58 2.69 -10.18
C ALA A 58 8.00 2.11 -10.23
N GLU A 59 8.98 2.92 -9.83
CA GLU A 59 10.36 2.47 -9.61
C GLU A 59 10.50 1.79 -8.26
N ALA A 60 9.68 2.19 -7.29
CA ALA A 60 9.65 1.59 -5.98
C ALA A 60 8.26 1.50 -5.38
N ILE A 61 8.06 0.43 -4.61
CA ILE A 61 6.99 0.31 -3.61
C ILE A 61 7.65 0.47 -2.25
N ILE A 62 7.12 1.34 -1.40
CA ILE A 62 7.68 1.64 -0.08
C ILE A 62 6.61 1.31 0.96
N LEU A 63 6.93 0.42 1.90
CA LEU A 63 6.05 0.12 3.03
C LEU A 63 6.53 0.85 4.27
N SER A 64 5.69 1.73 4.81
CA SER A 64 5.99 2.51 6.01
C SER A 64 6.16 1.61 7.23
N HIS A 65 5.29 0.61 7.38
CA HIS A 65 5.33 -0.42 8.41
C HIS A 65 4.40 -1.59 8.07
N GLY A 66 4.34 -2.58 8.97
CA GLY A 66 3.67 -3.85 8.72
C GLY A 66 2.24 -3.96 9.24
N HIS A 67 1.45 -2.87 9.27
CA HIS A 67 0.03 -3.00 9.63
C HIS A 67 -0.84 -3.36 8.43
N PHE A 68 -1.99 -3.98 8.71
CA PHE A 68 -2.90 -4.49 7.68
C PHE A 68 -3.44 -3.41 6.74
N ASP A 69 -3.63 -2.21 7.25
CA ASP A 69 -4.18 -1.04 6.58
C ASP A 69 -3.18 -0.27 5.69
N HIS A 70 -1.92 -0.71 5.69
CA HIS A 70 -0.85 -0.18 4.84
C HIS A 70 -0.33 -1.23 3.85
N THR A 71 -0.58 -2.51 4.12
CA THR A 71 0.04 -3.65 3.41
C THR A 71 -0.97 -4.56 2.73
N GLY A 72 -2.27 -4.32 2.91
CA GLY A 72 -3.33 -5.20 2.41
C GLY A 72 -3.41 -5.27 0.89
N GLY A 73 -3.16 -4.15 0.20
CA GLY A 73 -3.12 -4.10 -1.27
C GLY A 73 -1.81 -4.56 -1.89
N LEU A 74 -0.82 -5.01 -1.10
CA LEU A 74 0.51 -5.40 -1.59
C LEU A 74 0.48 -6.47 -2.70
N PRO A 75 -0.36 -7.52 -2.64
CA PRO A 75 -0.42 -8.50 -3.74
C PRO A 75 -0.77 -7.86 -5.09
N HIS A 76 -1.75 -6.94 -5.10
CA HIS A 76 -2.13 -6.21 -6.31
C HIS A 76 -1.00 -5.28 -6.78
N ALA A 77 -0.38 -4.55 -5.85
CA ALA A 77 0.73 -3.66 -6.16
C ALA A 77 1.90 -4.42 -6.82
N LEU A 78 2.31 -5.58 -6.28
CA LEU A 78 3.38 -6.40 -6.83
C LEU A 78 3.01 -7.04 -8.18
N GLU A 79 1.73 -7.37 -8.40
CA GLU A 79 1.25 -7.87 -9.68
C GLU A 79 1.38 -6.82 -10.81
N LYS A 80 1.09 -5.55 -10.49
CA LYS A 80 1.08 -4.44 -11.45
C LYS A 80 2.45 -3.78 -11.61
N ALA A 81 3.16 -3.52 -10.53
CA ALA A 81 4.45 -2.84 -10.50
C ALA A 81 5.62 -3.84 -10.51
N ARG A 82 5.65 -4.73 -11.52
CA ARG A 82 6.58 -5.88 -11.57
C ARG A 82 8.06 -5.50 -11.61
N ALA A 83 8.37 -4.30 -12.10
CA ALA A 83 9.73 -3.78 -12.19
C ALA A 83 10.16 -2.98 -10.94
N ALA A 84 9.23 -2.72 -10.01
CA ALA A 84 9.50 -1.88 -8.85
C ALA A 84 10.36 -2.60 -7.80
N HIS A 85 11.28 -1.87 -7.20
CA HIS A 85 11.97 -2.31 -5.99
C HIS A 85 11.05 -2.16 -4.76
N LEU A 86 10.94 -3.21 -3.95
CA LEU A 86 10.23 -3.14 -2.69
C LEU A 86 11.16 -2.71 -1.56
N TYR A 87 10.88 -1.57 -0.94
CA TYR A 87 11.57 -1.08 0.25
C TYR A 87 10.70 -1.24 1.49
N CYS A 88 11.23 -1.94 2.50
CA CYS A 88 10.60 -2.04 3.80
C CYS A 88 11.66 -2.37 4.86
N HIS A 89 11.37 -2.04 6.11
CA HIS A 89 12.24 -2.44 7.22
C HIS A 89 12.08 -3.95 7.49
N PRO A 90 13.13 -4.71 7.88
CA PRO A 90 13.01 -6.15 8.17
C PRO A 90 11.96 -6.52 9.22
N SER A 91 11.58 -5.56 10.08
CA SER A 91 10.50 -5.72 11.05
C SER A 91 9.07 -5.54 10.48
N VAL A 92 8.90 -5.41 9.16
CA VAL A 92 7.58 -5.33 8.53
C VAL A 92 6.75 -6.59 8.79
N LEU A 93 7.39 -7.75 8.96
CA LEU A 93 6.72 -9.02 9.23
C LEU A 93 6.43 -9.29 10.72
N LYS A 94 6.87 -8.40 11.63
CA LYS A 94 6.60 -8.57 13.07
C LYS A 94 5.11 -8.58 13.32
N ARG A 95 4.65 -9.53 14.14
CA ARG A 95 3.29 -9.57 14.67
C ARG A 95 3.00 -8.29 15.46
N ARG A 96 1.80 -7.75 15.30
CA ARG A 96 1.37 -6.48 15.86
C ARG A 96 -0.07 -6.63 16.32
N TYR A 97 -0.35 -6.10 17.49
CA TYR A 97 -1.65 -6.24 18.11
C TYR A 97 -2.12 -4.89 18.63
N GLU A 98 -3.40 -4.61 18.39
CA GLU A 98 -4.13 -3.60 19.13
C GLU A 98 -4.70 -4.26 20.38
N VAL A 99 -4.51 -3.64 21.55
CA VAL A 99 -5.05 -4.14 22.83
C VAL A 99 -6.06 -3.14 23.36
N ARG A 100 -7.32 -3.58 23.49
CA ARG A 100 -8.41 -2.81 24.11
C ARG A 100 -9.17 -3.72 25.06
N GLU A 101 -9.50 -3.22 26.25
CA GLU A 101 -10.31 -3.95 27.25
C GLU A 101 -9.81 -5.39 27.51
N ALA A 102 -8.48 -5.56 27.61
CA ALA A 102 -7.80 -6.85 27.76
C ALA A 102 -8.01 -7.86 26.62
N LYS A 103 -8.52 -7.44 25.46
CA LYS A 103 -8.60 -8.23 24.22
C LYS A 103 -7.54 -7.76 23.22
N ALA A 104 -6.79 -8.70 22.67
CA ALA A 104 -5.81 -8.45 21.62
C ALA A 104 -6.42 -8.75 20.24
N LYS A 105 -6.35 -7.78 19.33
CA LYS A 105 -6.70 -7.92 17.91
C LYS A 105 -5.44 -7.83 17.08
N ALA A 106 -5.20 -8.81 16.20
CA ALA A 106 -4.10 -8.75 15.26
C ALA A 106 -4.31 -7.59 14.28
N ILE A 107 -3.27 -6.78 14.11
CA ILE A 107 -3.23 -5.66 13.16
C ILE A 107 -1.99 -5.73 12.27
N ASP A 108 -1.23 -6.84 12.32
CA ASP A 108 -0.11 -7.05 11.41
C ASP A 108 -0.52 -7.35 9.97
N MET A 109 0.47 -7.32 9.08
CA MET A 109 0.36 -7.62 7.66
C MET A 109 -0.49 -8.87 7.42
N PRO A 110 -1.52 -8.80 6.56
CA PRO A 110 -2.43 -9.91 6.33
C PRO A 110 -1.72 -11.02 5.55
N GLU A 111 -2.19 -12.25 5.72
CA GLU A 111 -1.55 -13.44 5.16
C GLU A 111 -1.32 -13.38 3.63
N PRO A 112 -2.26 -12.89 2.80
CA PRO A 112 -2.00 -12.74 1.36
C PRO A 112 -0.81 -11.82 1.05
N ALA A 113 -0.64 -10.72 1.80
CA ALA A 113 0.50 -9.82 1.66
C ALA A 113 1.80 -10.47 2.12
N ARG A 114 1.77 -11.26 3.20
CA ARG A 114 2.93 -12.04 3.67
C ARG A 114 3.38 -13.06 2.63
N GLN A 115 2.43 -13.74 1.98
CA GLN A 115 2.70 -14.70 0.92
C GLN A 115 3.26 -14.04 -0.32
N ALA A 116 2.70 -12.90 -0.74
CA ALA A 116 3.21 -12.14 -1.86
C ALA A 116 4.65 -11.65 -1.61
N LEU A 117 4.94 -11.19 -0.40
CA LEU A 117 6.30 -10.81 0.01
C LEU A 117 7.27 -12.01 0.00
N ALA A 118 6.84 -13.17 0.50
CA ALA A 118 7.67 -14.37 0.55
C ALA A 118 7.93 -15.00 -0.82
N ALA A 119 7.12 -14.65 -1.83
CA ALA A 119 7.28 -15.11 -3.20
C ALA A 119 8.22 -14.23 -4.05
N LEU A 120 8.74 -13.14 -3.50
CA LEU A 120 9.75 -12.31 -4.16
C LEU A 120 11.08 -13.09 -4.29
N PRO A 121 11.84 -12.84 -5.38
CA PRO A 121 13.10 -13.53 -5.65
C PRO A 121 14.21 -13.21 -4.64
#